data_AF-A0A6F9E3G0-F1
#
_entry.id   AF-A0A6F9E3G0-F1
#
_cell.length_a   1.000
_cell.length_b   1.000
_cell.length_c   1.000
_cell.angle_alpha   90.00
_cell.angle_beta   90.00
_cell.angle_gamma   90.00
#
_symmetry.space_group_name_H-M   'P 1'
#
loop_
_entity.id
_entity.type
_entity.pdbx_description
1 polymer ?
#
loop_
_entity_poly.entity_id
_entity_poly.type
_entity_poly.pdbx_seq_one_letter_code
_entity_poly.pdbx_strand_id
1 'polypeptide(L)'
;MKMDKPIRCRVCRKPLRSKESIDRGVGPTCAKQIPYKDISQISRKDVRYWIQEAYEDIPTAYFLKRAGKRKLESAFFAHVTVEKALKSLVAQNTHKVPPKIHNLVELAKHARLHTTQGQREFLVHDVYSVRMVIGIHTG
;
A
#
# COMPACT_ATOMS: atom_id res chain seq x y z
N MET A 1 10.71 39.17 -20.29
CA MET A 1 10.77 37.90 -19.53
C MET A 1 9.98 36.84 -20.28
N LYS A 2 10.63 35.79 -20.81
CA LYS A 2 9.91 34.67 -21.44
C LYS A 2 9.44 33.76 -20.30
N MET A 3 8.13 33.67 -20.08
CA MET A 3 7.58 32.67 -19.17
C MET A 3 7.69 31.30 -19.86
N ASP A 4 8.48 30.39 -19.30
CA ASP A 4 8.57 29.02 -19.80
C ASP A 4 7.18 28.37 -19.75
N LYS A 5 6.79 27.74 -20.87
CA LYS A 5 5.48 27.06 -20.97
C LYS A 5 5.43 25.96 -19.89
N PRO A 6 4.33 25.85 -19.12
CA PRO A 6 4.22 24.86 -18.07
C PRO A 6 4.30 23.45 -18.66
N ILE A 7 5.15 22.60 -18.07
CA ILE A 7 5.27 21.19 -18.45
C ILE A 7 3.93 20.51 -18.16
N ARG A 8 3.39 19.81 -19.16
CA ARG A 8 2.09 19.13 -19.07
C ARG A 8 2.27 17.62 -19.02
N CYS A 9 1.43 16.95 -18.24
CA CYS A 9 1.36 15.49 -18.24
C CYS A 9 1.05 14.98 -19.67
N ARG A 10 1.84 14.05 -20.20
CA ARG A 10 1.64 13.48 -21.55
C ARG A 10 0.31 12.73 -21.69
N VAL A 11 -0.25 12.23 -20.59
CA VAL A 11 -1.48 11.42 -20.57
C VAL A 11 -2.75 12.29 -20.52
N CYS A 12 -2.75 13.40 -19.76
CA CYS A 12 -3.98 14.18 -19.56
C CYS A 12 -3.85 15.70 -19.73
N ARG A 13 -2.69 16.17 -20.20
CA ARG A 13 -2.45 17.59 -20.56
C ARG A 13 -2.58 18.61 -19.41
N LYS A 14 -2.79 18.18 -18.16
CA LYS A 14 -2.80 19.06 -16.97
C LYS A 14 -1.38 19.57 -16.63
N PRO A 15 -1.24 20.79 -16.08
CA PRO A 15 0.06 21.32 -15.64
C PRO A 15 0.68 20.47 -14.52
N LEU A 16 1.98 20.16 -14.62
CA LEU A 16 2.74 19.48 -13.57
C LEU A 16 3.32 20.50 -12.58
N ARG A 17 3.33 20.16 -11.28
CA ARG A 17 3.76 21.06 -10.19
C ARG A 17 5.29 21.23 -10.12
N SER A 18 6.07 20.27 -10.62
CA SER A 18 7.53 20.38 -10.81
C SER A 18 8.06 19.30 -11.78
N LYS A 19 9.29 19.50 -12.30
CA LYS A 19 10.02 18.54 -13.17
C LYS A 19 10.31 17.20 -12.48
N GLU A 20 10.45 17.19 -11.16
CA GLU A 20 10.80 16.00 -10.35
C GLU A 20 9.67 14.96 -10.26
N SER A 21 8.51 15.25 -10.84
CA SER A 21 7.38 14.33 -10.94
C SER A 21 7.63 13.18 -11.94
N ILE A 22 8.76 13.19 -12.66
CA ILE A 22 9.04 12.27 -13.78
C ILE A 22 9.80 11.01 -13.29
N ASP A 23 10.60 11.09 -12.22
CA ASP A 23 11.57 10.04 -11.86
C ASP A 23 11.13 9.03 -10.79
N ARG A 24 9.89 9.09 -10.32
CA ARG A 24 9.37 8.16 -9.31
C ARG A 24 8.22 7.31 -9.82
N GLY A 25 8.41 6.57 -10.91
CA GLY A 25 7.60 5.38 -11.23
C GLY A 25 6.06 5.50 -11.15
N VAL A 26 5.47 6.69 -11.30
CA VAL A 26 4.02 6.87 -11.12
C VAL A 26 3.30 6.48 -12.41
N GLY A 27 2.81 5.24 -12.44
CA GLY A 27 1.85 4.76 -13.44
C GLY A 27 0.51 5.51 -13.42
N PRO A 28 -0.37 5.29 -14.41
CA PRO A 28 -1.22 6.33 -14.96
C PRO A 28 -2.58 6.41 -14.26
N THR A 29 -2.77 7.42 -13.41
CA THR A 29 -4.08 8.09 -13.29
C THR A 29 -3.87 9.57 -13.07
N CYS A 30 -3.80 10.28 -14.19
CA CYS A 30 -4.07 11.70 -14.13
C CYS A 30 -5.40 11.95 -13.41
N ALA A 31 -5.39 12.89 -12.48
CA ALA A 31 -6.58 13.46 -11.85
C ALA A 31 -7.41 12.47 -11.02
N LYS A 32 -6.77 11.90 -10.01
CA LYS A 32 -7.13 12.08 -8.60
C LYS A 32 -5.90 11.62 -7.84
N GLN A 33 -5.01 12.57 -7.56
CA GLN A 33 -4.12 12.40 -6.42
C GLN A 33 -5.07 12.19 -5.24
N ILE A 34 -5.26 10.95 -4.77
CA ILE A 34 -5.50 10.79 -3.34
C ILE A 34 -4.21 11.37 -2.76
N PRO A 35 -4.24 12.54 -2.10
CA PRO A 35 -3.02 13.14 -1.61
C PRO A 35 -2.47 12.16 -0.59
N TYR A 36 -1.41 11.48 -0.99
CA TYR A 36 -0.53 10.74 -0.13
C TYR A 36 -0.09 11.74 0.93
N LYS A 37 -0.67 11.63 2.13
CA LYS A 37 -0.40 12.52 3.24
C LYS A 37 1.11 12.53 3.39
N ASP A 38 1.74 13.71 3.23
CA ASP A 38 3.18 13.86 3.19
C ASP A 38 3.83 13.07 4.34
N ILE A 39 4.48 11.95 4.02
CA ILE A 39 5.05 11.03 5.01
C ILE A 39 6.12 11.73 5.85
N SER A 40 6.73 12.79 5.32
CA SER A 40 7.71 13.59 6.06
C SER A 40 7.11 14.25 7.31
N GLN A 41 5.79 14.43 7.36
CA GLN A 41 5.06 14.98 8.50
C GLN A 41 4.85 13.96 9.64
N ILE A 42 5.14 12.67 9.43
CA ILE A 42 5.08 11.66 10.48
C ILE A 42 6.32 11.80 11.37
N SER A 43 6.12 12.33 12.57
CA SER A 43 7.19 12.60 13.54
C SER A 43 7.94 11.33 13.96
N ARG A 44 7.22 10.23 14.14
CA ARG A 44 7.80 8.96 14.59
C ARG A 44 8.38 8.15 13.44
N LYS A 45 9.69 7.90 13.53
CA LYS A 45 10.48 7.20 12.50
C LYS A 45 10.01 5.76 12.25
N ASP A 46 9.56 5.05 13.28
CA ASP A 46 9.08 3.67 13.20
C ASP A 46 7.73 3.56 12.47
N VAL A 47 6.78 4.44 12.77
CA VAL A 47 5.50 4.54 12.02
C VAL A 47 5.78 4.90 10.57
N ARG A 48 6.65 5.89 10.36
CA ARG A 48 7.03 6.36 9.04
C ARG A 48 7.66 5.26 8.18
N TYR A 49 8.52 4.44 8.77
CA TYR A 49 9.15 3.30 8.12
C TYR A 49 8.10 2.32 7.58
N TRP A 50 7.18 1.85 8.43
CA TRP A 50 6.16 0.88 8.00
C TRP A 50 5.22 1.43 6.93
N ILE A 51 4.88 2.72 7.02
CA ILE A 51 4.06 3.38 6.01
C ILE A 51 4.83 3.45 4.68
N GLN A 52 6.10 3.89 4.69
CA GLN A 52 6.92 3.93 3.48
C GLN A 52 7.04 2.54 2.84
N GLU A 53 7.35 1.52 3.64
CA GLU A 53 7.47 0.14 3.17
C GLU A 53 6.16 -0.37 2.55
N ALA A 54 5.00 -0.02 3.12
CA ALA A 54 3.70 -0.41 2.55
C ALA A 54 3.49 0.24 1.20
N TYR A 55 3.92 1.49 1.04
CA TYR A 55 3.72 2.24 -0.18
C TYR A 55 4.63 1.80 -1.33
N GLU A 56 5.86 1.36 -1.04
CA GLU A 56 6.74 0.78 -2.07
C GLU A 56 6.16 -0.49 -2.72
N ASP A 57 5.29 -1.22 -2.01
CA ASP A 57 4.66 -2.43 -2.55
C ASP A 57 3.51 -2.13 -3.52
N ILE A 58 2.85 -0.97 -3.41
CA ILE A 58 1.65 -0.64 -4.20
C ILE A 58 1.94 -0.57 -5.71
N PRO A 59 2.99 0.13 -6.20
CA PRO A 59 3.33 0.16 -7.62
C PRO A 59 3.57 -1.24 -8.18
N THR A 60 4.21 -2.12 -7.40
CA THR A 60 4.50 -3.50 -7.76
C THR A 60 3.21 -4.32 -7.88
N ALA A 61 2.33 -4.25 -6.88
CA ALA A 61 1.02 -4.89 -6.92
C ALA A 61 0.22 -4.46 -8.16
N TYR A 62 0.22 -3.16 -8.47
CA TYR A 62 -0.50 -2.61 -9.62
C TYR A 62 0.10 -3.03 -10.97
N PHE A 63 1.43 -2.99 -11.08
CA PHE A 63 2.15 -3.43 -12.29
C PHE A 63 1.85 -4.90 -12.61
N LEU A 64 1.95 -5.77 -11.61
CA LEU A 64 1.68 -7.21 -11.75
C LEU A 64 0.21 -7.48 -12.08
N LYS A 65 -0.73 -6.74 -11.48
CA LYS A 65 -2.16 -6.82 -11.81
C LYS A 65 -2.40 -6.50 -13.29
N ARG A 66 -1.81 -5.40 -13.76
CA ARG A 66 -1.97 -4.90 -15.13
C ARG A 66 -1.30 -5.81 -16.17
N ALA A 67 -0.22 -6.49 -15.81
CA ALA A 67 0.41 -7.50 -16.66
C ALA A 67 -0.49 -8.72 -16.91
N GLY A 68 -1.53 -8.95 -16.09
CA GLY A 68 -2.60 -9.91 -16.32
C GLY A 68 -2.25 -11.39 -16.08
N LYS A 69 -0.98 -11.77 -16.25
CA LYS A 69 -0.47 -13.15 -16.07
C LYS A 69 0.05 -13.45 -14.66
N ARG A 70 0.22 -12.42 -13.82
CA ARG A 70 0.89 -12.49 -12.51
C ARG A 70 -0.05 -12.07 -11.37
N LYS A 71 -1.27 -12.62 -11.37
CA LYS A 71 -2.34 -12.22 -10.43
C LYS A 71 -2.03 -12.64 -8.99
N LEU A 72 -1.32 -13.76 -8.82
CA LEU A 72 -0.94 -14.27 -7.50
C LEU A 72 0.12 -13.39 -6.87
N GLU A 73 1.15 -13.02 -7.64
CA GLU A 73 2.20 -12.13 -7.20
C GLU A 73 1.60 -10.74 -6.89
N SER A 74 0.68 -10.25 -7.72
CA SER A 74 -0.07 -9.02 -7.44
C SER A 74 -0.84 -9.09 -6.11
N ALA A 75 -1.56 -10.19 -5.86
CA ALA A 75 -2.29 -10.41 -4.61
C ALA A 75 -1.34 -10.51 -3.41
N PHE A 76 -0.18 -11.14 -3.58
CA PHE A 76 0.87 -11.21 -2.56
C PHE A 76 1.36 -9.81 -2.17
N PHE A 77 1.71 -8.95 -3.13
CA PHE A 77 2.13 -7.58 -2.81
C PHE A 77 1.00 -6.75 -2.19
N ALA A 78 -0.25 -6.97 -2.61
CA ALA A 78 -1.40 -6.34 -1.97
C ALA A 78 -1.54 -6.77 -0.49
N HIS A 79 -1.37 -8.07 -0.21
CA HIS A 79 -1.39 -8.59 1.16
C HIS A 79 -0.27 -7.98 2.03
N VAL A 80 0.97 -7.97 1.53
CA VAL A 80 2.12 -7.40 2.24
C VAL A 80 1.93 -5.90 2.50
N THR A 81 1.32 -5.17 1.56
CA THR A 81 0.93 -3.76 1.75
C THR A 81 0.02 -3.59 2.96
N VAL A 82 -1.04 -4.40 3.07
CA VAL A 82 -1.99 -4.34 4.19
C VAL A 82 -1.32 -4.73 5.50
N GLU A 83 -0.47 -5.75 5.49
CA GLU A 83 0.32 -6.17 6.66
C GLU A 83 1.18 -5.02 7.20
N LYS A 84 1.97 -4.38 6.33
CA LYS A 84 2.83 -3.25 6.70
C LYS A 84 2.02 -2.05 7.16
N ALA A 85 0.87 -1.78 6.54
CA ALA A 85 -0.05 -0.73 6.99
C ALA A 85 -0.57 -1.00 8.40
N LEU A 86 -1.01 -2.23 8.70
CA LEU A 86 -1.44 -2.62 10.05
C LEU A 86 -0.29 -2.53 11.05
N LYS A 87 0.94 -2.93 10.67
CA LYS A 87 2.13 -2.76 11.51
C LYS A 87 2.41 -1.30 11.84
N SER A 88 2.18 -0.37 10.90
CA SER A 88 2.29 1.06 11.20
C SER A 88 1.27 1.52 12.23
N LEU A 89 0.04 1.00 12.19
CA LEU A 89 -1.01 1.27 13.17
C LEU A 89 -0.71 0.67 14.53
N VAL A 90 -0.16 -0.55 14.58
CA VAL A 90 0.35 -1.15 15.84
C VAL A 90 1.39 -0.23 16.46
N ALA A 91 2.40 0.19 15.67
CA ALA A 91 3.42 1.10 16.15
C ALA A 91 2.78 2.39 16.63
N GLN A 92 1.91 3.02 15.83
CA GLN A 92 1.27 4.28 16.15
C GLN A 92 0.48 4.23 17.46
N ASN A 93 -0.39 3.23 17.62
CA ASN A 93 -1.35 3.16 18.73
C ASN A 93 -0.76 2.58 20.01
N THR A 94 0.29 1.75 19.92
CA THR A 94 0.87 1.08 21.09
C THR A 94 2.22 1.62 21.51
N HIS A 95 2.88 2.42 20.64
CA HIS A 95 4.26 2.88 20.83
C HIS A 95 5.28 1.74 21.01
N LYS A 96 4.95 0.53 20.51
CA LYS A 96 5.81 -0.65 20.57
C LYS A 96 6.16 -1.14 19.16
N VAL A 97 7.23 -1.93 19.07
CA VAL A 97 7.60 -2.62 17.84
C VAL A 97 6.47 -3.59 17.46
N PRO A 98 5.98 -3.57 16.20
CA PRO A 98 4.94 -4.50 15.76
C PRO A 98 5.42 -5.96 15.86
N PRO A 99 4.54 -6.90 16.27
CA PRO A 99 4.90 -8.30 16.36
C PRO A 99 5.28 -8.88 14.99
N LYS A 100 6.19 -9.84 14.98
CA LYS A 100 6.62 -10.57 13.77
C LYS A 100 5.61 -11.65 13.38
N ILE A 101 4.38 -11.21 13.10
CA ILE A 101 3.27 -12.07 12.67
C ILE A 101 2.73 -11.57 11.33
N HIS A 102 2.13 -12.48 10.57
CA HIS A 102 1.54 -12.23 9.25
C HIS A 102 0.01 -12.32 9.25
N ASN A 103 -0.59 -12.72 10.38
CA ASN A 103 -2.05 -12.79 10.49
C ASN A 103 -2.63 -11.38 10.62
N LEU A 104 -3.36 -10.94 9.58
CA LEU A 104 -3.93 -9.59 9.52
C LEU A 104 -5.00 -9.33 10.59
N VAL A 105 -5.75 -10.35 10.99
CA VAL A 105 -6.75 -10.25 12.07
C VAL A 105 -6.05 -9.99 13.41
N GLU A 106 -4.99 -10.74 13.70
CA GLU A 106 -4.20 -10.53 14.92
C GLU A 106 -3.48 -9.18 14.90
N LEU A 107 -2.93 -8.75 13.75
CA LEU A 107 -2.35 -7.41 13.62
C LEU A 107 -3.38 -6.30 13.88
N ALA A 108 -4.60 -6.45 13.38
CA ALA A 108 -5.68 -5.49 13.65
C ALA A 108 -6.05 -5.42 15.14
N LYS A 109 -6.06 -6.58 15.83
CA LYS A 109 -6.24 -6.63 17.29
C LYS A 109 -5.10 -5.94 18.03
N HIS A 110 -3.84 -6.24 17.67
CA HIS A 110 -2.66 -5.58 18.23
C HIS A 110 -2.67 -4.07 17.98
N ALA A 111 -3.22 -3.63 16.86
CA ALA A 111 -3.39 -2.22 16.52
C ALA A 111 -4.56 -1.56 17.26
N ARG A 112 -5.31 -2.31 18.09
CA ARG A 112 -6.50 -1.83 18.81
C ARG A 112 -7.59 -1.28 17.88
N LEU A 113 -7.76 -1.91 16.72
CA LEU A 113 -8.79 -1.52 15.76
C LEU A 113 -10.12 -2.20 16.08
N HIS A 114 -11.18 -1.39 16.15
CA HIS A 114 -12.54 -1.90 16.12
C HIS A 114 -12.92 -2.23 14.67
N THR A 115 -12.95 -3.52 14.34
CA THR A 115 -13.31 -3.99 13.00
C THR A 115 -14.79 -4.35 12.92
N THR A 116 -15.44 -4.09 11.79
CA THR A 116 -16.76 -4.65 11.48
C THR A 116 -16.63 -6.10 11.01
N GLN A 117 -17.75 -6.81 10.90
CA GLN A 117 -17.75 -8.19 10.40
C GLN A 117 -17.18 -8.30 8.98
N GLY A 118 -17.64 -7.45 8.05
CA GLY A 118 -17.12 -7.44 6.68
C GLY A 118 -15.62 -7.08 6.59
N GLN A 119 -15.13 -6.21 7.48
CA GLN A 119 -13.70 -5.92 7.56
C GLN A 119 -12.89 -7.13 8.07
N ARG A 120 -13.40 -7.86 9.06
CA ARG A 120 -12.75 -9.10 9.52
C ARG A 120 -12.71 -10.15 8.42
N GLU A 121 -13.81 -10.34 7.71
CA GLU A 121 -13.89 -11.28 6.60
C GLU A 121 -12.88 -10.96 5.50
N PHE A 122 -12.70 -9.68 5.18
CA PHE A 122 -11.67 -9.22 4.25
C PHE A 122 -10.26 -9.61 4.75
N LEU A 123 -9.93 -9.32 6.02
CA LEU A 123 -8.61 -9.64 6.60
C LEU A 123 -8.34 -11.15 6.70
N VAL A 124 -9.39 -11.96 6.84
CA VAL A 124 -9.32 -13.42 6.85
C VAL A 124 -9.08 -13.94 5.43
N HIS A 125 -9.86 -13.48 4.46
CA HIS A 125 -9.90 -14.02 3.10
C HIS A 125 -8.57 -13.83 2.31
N ASP A 126 -7.81 -12.78 2.61
CA ASP A 126 -6.48 -12.57 2.03
C ASP A 126 -5.49 -13.71 2.36
N VAL A 127 -5.66 -14.41 3.47
CA VAL A 127 -4.81 -15.55 3.87
C VAL A 127 -5.18 -16.84 3.11
N TYR A 128 -6.46 -17.02 2.77
CA TYR A 128 -6.97 -18.27 2.17
C TYR A 128 -6.83 -18.33 0.64
N SER A 129 -6.73 -17.18 -0.04
CA SER A 129 -6.58 -17.16 -1.51
C SER A 129 -5.24 -17.72 -1.97
N VAL A 130 -4.17 -17.58 -1.19
CA VAL A 130 -2.87 -18.19 -1.52
C VAL A 130 -2.92 -19.71 -1.29
N ARG A 131 -3.63 -20.15 -0.24
CA ARG A 131 -3.76 -21.57 0.15
C ARG A 131 -4.58 -22.39 -0.85
N MET A 132 -5.59 -21.80 -1.51
CA MET A 132 -6.34 -22.47 -2.58
C MET A 132 -5.54 -22.69 -3.86
N VAL A 133 -4.54 -21.84 -4.14
CA VAL A 133 -3.79 -21.91 -5.40
C VAL A 133 -2.67 -22.94 -5.36
N ILE A 134 -2.23 -23.32 -4.15
CA ILE A 134 -1.20 -24.34 -3.93
C ILE A 134 -1.76 -25.73 -3.57
N GLY A 135 -3.08 -25.93 -3.55
CA GLY A 135 -3.66 -27.27 -3.37
C GLY A 135 -3.21 -28.02 -2.10
N ILE A 136 -2.78 -27.31 -1.05
CA ILE A 136 -2.40 -27.95 0.20
C ILE A 136 -3.63 -28.04 1.09
N HIS A 137 -4.37 -29.12 0.93
CA HIS A 137 -5.35 -29.59 1.90
C HIS A 137 -4.56 -30.08 3.12
N THR A 138 -4.69 -29.39 4.25
CA THR A 138 -4.27 -29.95 5.55
C THR A 138 -5.50 -29.94 6.43
N GLY A 139 -5.96 -31.15 6.79
CA GLY A 139 -7.02 -31.45 7.74
C GLY A 139 -8.41 -31.49 7.13
#